data_AF-A0A537RHT3-F1
#
_entry.id   AF-A0A537RHT3-F1
#
_cell.length_a   1.000
_cell.length_b   1.000
_cell.length_c   1.000
_cell.angle_alpha   90.00
_cell.angle_beta   90.00
_cell.angle_gamma   90.00
#
_symmetry.space_group_name_H-M   'P 1'
#
loop_
_entity.id
_entity.type
_entity.pdbx_description
1 polymer ?
#
loop_
_entity_poly.entity_id
_entity_poly.type
_entity_poly.pdbx_seq_one_letter_code
_entity_poly.pdbx_strand_id
1 'polypeptide(L)'
;MGSFSLMHWIVVLAIILILFGAGKLPRVMGDFAKGIKAFKAGMKDEEEEAETTAPPAQVPPPVAAKASVAPTAGVVDHTREPAKTV
;
A
#
# COMPACT_ATOMS: atom_id res chain seq x y z
N MET A 1 -3.39 -36.95 -33.94
CA MET A 1 -2.14 -36.71 -33.20
C MET A 1 -2.30 -35.40 -32.40
N GLY A 2 -2.65 -35.45 -31.13
CA GLY A 2 -2.97 -34.21 -30.37
C GLY A 2 -3.28 -34.43 -28.89
N SER A 3 -3.66 -35.65 -28.53
CA SER A 3 -4.05 -36.02 -27.16
C SER A 3 -2.87 -36.13 -26.19
N PHE A 4 -1.62 -36.18 -26.69
CA PHE A 4 -0.43 -36.30 -25.85
C PHE A 4 0.14 -34.94 -25.41
N SER A 5 -0.19 -33.83 -26.07
CA SER A 5 0.45 -32.55 -25.73
C SER A 5 -0.13 -31.95 -24.44
N LEU A 6 -1.45 -31.82 -24.36
CA LEU A 6 -2.08 -31.17 -23.21
C LEU A 6 -2.01 -32.03 -21.93
N MET A 7 -2.22 -33.35 -22.06
CA MET A 7 -2.12 -34.26 -20.92
C MET A 7 -0.67 -34.42 -20.41
N HIS A 8 0.33 -34.38 -21.30
CA HIS A 8 1.74 -34.40 -20.88
C HIS A 8 2.11 -33.16 -20.09
N TRP A 9 1.68 -31.97 -20.51
CA TRP A 9 1.93 -30.73 -19.78
C TRP A 9 1.32 -30.74 -18.37
N ILE A 10 0.12 -31.30 -18.19
CA ILE A 10 -0.48 -31.47 -16.85
C ILE A 10 0.35 -32.44 -15.99
N VAL A 11 0.80 -33.57 -16.56
CA VAL A 11 1.62 -34.56 -15.83
C VAL A 11 2.96 -33.97 -15.41
N VAL A 12 3.63 -33.22 -16.29
CA VAL A 12 4.89 -32.54 -15.97
C VAL A 12 4.69 -31.51 -14.85
N LEU A 13 3.61 -30.72 -14.91
CA LEU A 13 3.30 -29.73 -13.88
C LEU A 13 3.02 -30.39 -12.51
N ALA A 14 2.33 -31.53 -12.51
CA ALA A 14 2.08 -32.32 -11.31
C ALA A 14 3.38 -32.85 -10.69
N ILE A 15 4.31 -33.36 -11.51
CA ILE A 15 5.62 -33.84 -11.01
C ILE A 15 6.42 -32.70 -10.41
N ILE A 16 6.46 -31.53 -11.06
CA ILE A 16 7.16 -30.35 -10.54
C ILE A 16 6.56 -29.91 -9.20
N LEU A 17 5.22 -29.90 -9.07
CA LEU A 17 4.55 -29.57 -7.81
C LEU A 17 4.89 -30.57 -6.69
N ILE A 18 5.08 -31.85 -7.02
CA ILE A 18 5.47 -32.88 -6.04
C ILE A 18 6.93 -32.70 -5.61
N LEU A 19 7.85 -32.42 -6.55
CA LEU A 19 9.27 -32.22 -6.26
C LEU A 19 9.53 -30.93 -5.46
N PHE A 20 8.86 -29.84 -5.84
CA PHE A 20 9.02 -28.54 -5.18
C PHE A 20 8.13 -28.40 -3.93
N GLY A 21 7.04 -29.17 -3.87
CA GLY A 21 6.03 -29.08 -2.81
C GLY A 21 5.14 -27.83 -2.92
N ALA A 22 3.95 -27.89 -2.32
CA ALA A 22 2.97 -26.81 -2.34
C ALA A 22 3.42 -25.51 -1.63
N GLY A 23 4.49 -25.55 -0.83
CA GLY A 23 4.99 -24.40 -0.07
C GLY A 23 6.02 -23.53 -0.80
N LYS A 24 6.83 -24.12 -1.69
CA LYS A 24 7.94 -23.39 -2.35
C LYS A 24 7.46 -22.67 -3.61
N LEU A 25 6.60 -23.31 -4.41
CA LEU A 25 6.16 -22.73 -5.69
C LEU A 25 5.38 -21.42 -5.52
N PRO A 26 4.40 -21.29 -4.62
CA PRO A 26 3.66 -20.03 -4.44
C PRO A 26 4.53 -18.90 -3.89
N ARG A 27 5.54 -19.22 -3.06
CA ARG A 27 6.45 -18.22 -2.51
C ARG A 27 7.37 -17.65 -3.58
N VAL A 28 8.00 -18.51 -4.38
CA VAL A 28 8.87 -18.11 -5.50
C VAL A 28 8.07 -17.42 -6.61
N MET A 29 6.89 -17.93 -6.96
CA MET A 29 5.99 -17.28 -7.91
C MET A 29 5.49 -15.93 -7.40
N GLY A 30 5.25 -15.79 -6.09
CA GLY A 30 4.84 -14.51 -5.49
C GLY A 30 5.92 -13.43 -5.61
N ASP A 31 7.18 -13.77 -5.33
CA ASP A 31 8.30 -12.83 -5.47
C ASP A 31 8.60 -12.51 -6.94
N PHE A 32 8.51 -13.50 -7.83
CA PHE A 32 8.65 -13.31 -9.27
C PHE A 32 7.52 -12.46 -9.87
N ALA A 33 6.27 -12.72 -9.49
CA ALA A 33 5.10 -11.96 -9.94
C ALA A 33 5.14 -10.50 -9.46
N LYS A 34 5.62 -10.23 -8.24
CA LYS A 34 5.84 -8.85 -7.77
C LYS A 34 6.87 -8.11 -8.63
N GLY A 35 7.97 -8.76 -9.01
CA GLY A 35 8.97 -8.18 -9.90
C GLY A 35 8.40 -7.84 -11.29
N ILE A 36 7.68 -8.78 -11.91
CA ILE A 36 7.01 -8.54 -13.20
C ILE A 36 5.95 -7.45 -13.08
N LYS A 37 5.16 -7.43 -12.00
CA LYS A 37 4.13 -6.42 -11.78
C LYS A 37 4.72 -5.03 -11.57
N ALA A 38 5.81 -4.90 -10.82
CA ALA A 38 6.52 -3.63 -10.64
C ALA A 38 7.13 -3.14 -11.96
N PHE A 39 7.69 -4.04 -12.77
CA PHE A 39 8.20 -3.72 -14.10
C PHE A 39 7.09 -3.25 -15.04
N LYS A 40 5.96 -3.97 -15.08
CA LYS A 40 4.78 -3.59 -15.87
C LYS A 40 4.19 -2.26 -15.39
N ALA A 41 4.13 -2.05 -14.08
CA ALA A 41 3.62 -0.82 -13.50
C ALA A 41 4.53 0.37 -13.83
N GLY A 42 5.84 0.28 -13.62
CA GLY A 42 6.77 1.37 -13.96
C GLY A 42 6.77 1.72 -15.44
N MET A 43 6.65 0.72 -16.31
CA MET A 43 6.59 0.94 -17.77
C MET A 43 5.26 1.53 -18.23
N LYS A 44 4.19 1.30 -17.47
CA LYS A 44 2.85 1.89 -17.71
C LYS A 44 2.74 3.28 -17.06
N ASP A 45 3.43 3.53 -15.95
CA ASP A 45 3.54 4.85 -15.32
C ASP A 45 4.28 5.83 -16.24
N GLU A 46 5.36 5.41 -16.93
CA GLU A 46 6.00 6.27 -17.95
C GLU A 46 5.09 6.57 -19.16
N GLU A 47 4.14 5.67 -19.46
CA GLU A 47 3.16 5.85 -20.54
C GLU A 47 1.95 6.69 -20.08
N GLU A 48 1.56 6.60 -18.81
CA GLU A 48 0.39 7.24 -18.20
C GLU A 48 0.73 8.63 -17.59
N GLU A 49 1.98 8.85 -17.17
CA GLU A 49 2.53 10.15 -16.75
C GLU A 49 2.72 11.12 -17.94
N ALA A 50 2.76 10.60 -19.17
CA ALA A 50 2.64 11.40 -20.39
C ALA A 50 1.20 11.87 -20.69
N GLU A 51 0.16 11.25 -20.08
CA GLU A 51 -1.25 11.61 -20.27
C GLU A 51 -1.96 12.16 -19.02
N THR A 52 -1.35 12.10 -17.83
CA THR A 52 -1.97 12.56 -16.57
C THR A 52 -1.11 13.60 -15.83
N THR A 53 -0.88 14.76 -16.45
CA THR A 53 -0.84 16.02 -15.68
C THR A 53 -2.26 16.59 -15.59
N ALA A 54 -3.15 15.86 -14.93
CA ALA A 54 -4.39 16.40 -14.40
C ALA A 54 -4.42 16.03 -12.91
N PRO A 55 -4.15 16.98 -12.00
CA PRO A 55 -4.26 16.73 -10.57
C PRO A 55 -5.66 16.19 -10.28
N PRO A 56 -5.82 15.09 -9.50
CA PRO A 56 -7.12 14.72 -9.02
C PRO A 56 -7.63 15.93 -8.24
N ALA A 57 -8.76 16.47 -8.67
CA ALA A 57 -9.48 17.51 -7.96
C ALA A 57 -9.70 17.01 -6.53
N GLN A 58 -8.81 17.44 -5.63
CA GLN A 58 -9.06 17.44 -4.20
C GLN A 58 -10.23 18.37 -4.02
N VAL A 59 -11.44 17.80 -4.01
CA VAL A 59 -12.58 18.43 -3.36
C VAL A 59 -12.15 18.63 -1.91
N PRO A 60 -11.89 19.87 -1.44
CA PRO A 60 -11.57 20.06 -0.04
C PRO A 60 -12.75 19.54 0.77
N PRO A 61 -12.54 18.68 1.80
CA PRO A 61 -13.61 18.31 2.69
C PRO A 61 -14.20 19.61 3.27
N PRO A 62 -15.55 19.73 3.31
CA PRO A 62 -16.18 20.92 3.86
C PRO A 62 -15.75 21.03 5.31
N VAL A 63 -15.12 22.17 5.63
CA VAL A 63 -14.86 22.64 6.99
C VAL A 63 -16.19 22.90 7.69
N ALA A 64 -16.86 21.83 8.12
CA ALA A 64 -18.03 21.87 8.98
C ALA A 64 -17.60 21.48 10.40
N ALA A 65 -17.36 22.52 11.19
CA ALA A 65 -17.72 22.60 12.60
C ALA A 65 -17.57 21.30 13.43
N LYS A 66 -16.39 21.11 14.01
CA LYS A 66 -16.26 20.43 15.30
C LYS A 66 -15.68 21.40 16.33
N ALA A 67 -16.46 22.43 16.62
CA ALA A 67 -16.40 23.13 17.90
C ALA A 67 -16.98 22.16 18.96
N SER A 68 -16.12 21.35 19.55
CA SER A 68 -16.33 20.76 20.88
C SER A 68 -15.08 19.97 21.27
N VAL A 69 -14.18 20.61 22.02
CA VAL A 69 -13.86 20.18 23.39
C VAL A 69 -13.00 21.26 24.03
N ALA A 70 -13.63 21.99 24.96
CA ALA A 70 -12.91 22.74 25.98
C ALA A 70 -12.08 21.76 26.84
N PRO A 71 -10.82 22.06 27.15
CA PRO A 71 -10.25 21.64 28.40
C PRO A 71 -10.45 22.79 29.39
N THR A 72 -11.60 22.82 30.05
CA THR A 72 -11.67 23.39 31.40
C THR A 72 -11.15 22.31 32.33
N ALA A 73 -9.85 22.31 32.60
CA ALA A 73 -9.25 21.54 33.67
C ALA A 73 -8.03 22.28 34.22
N GLY A 74 -8.29 23.13 35.20
CA GLY A 74 -7.37 23.43 36.30
C GLY A 74 -6.01 24.00 35.95
N VAL A 75 -5.93 25.31 35.75
CA VAL A 75 -4.78 26.07 36.27
C VAL A 75 -5.22 26.69 37.59
N VAL A 76 -5.01 25.91 38.64
CA VAL A 76 -5.14 26.35 40.02
C VAL A 76 -3.99 27.32 40.28
N ASP A 77 -4.37 28.49 40.76
CA ASP A 77 -3.54 29.48 41.41
C ASP A 77 -2.42 28.82 42.26
N HIS A 78 -1.17 29.05 41.86
CA HIS A 78 -0.05 28.99 42.77
C HIS A 78 0.71 30.31 42.64
N THR A 79 0.25 31.32 43.37
CA THR A 79 1.10 32.10 44.28
C THR A 79 2.40 32.62 43.65
N ARG A 80 2.43 33.94 43.34
CA ARG A 80 3.42 34.93 43.85
C ARG A 80 3.60 36.13 42.90
N GLU A 81 2.73 37.12 43.02
CA GLU A 81 3.19 38.53 43.02
C GLU A 81 4.00 38.78 44.32
N PRO A 82 4.81 39.85 44.48
CA PRO A 82 5.17 40.89 43.53
C PRO A 82 6.68 41.26 43.51
N ALA A 83 7.00 42.18 42.61
CA ALA A 83 7.98 43.25 42.83
C ALA A 83 9.50 42.95 42.70
N LYS A 84 10.07 43.63 41.70
CA LYS A 84 11.23 44.55 41.81
C LYS A 84 12.58 43.91 42.12
N THR A 85 13.55 44.07 41.21
CA THR A 85 14.99 44.34 41.46
C THR A 85 15.67 44.44 40.08
N VAL A 86 15.97 45.67 39.62
CA VAL A 86 17.32 46.27 39.43
C VAL A 86 18.07 45.69 38.24
#